data_AF-A0A3E2BL39-F1
#
_entry.id   AF-A0A3E2BL39-F1
#
_cell.length_a   1.000
_cell.length_b   1.000
_cell.length_c   1.000
_cell.angle_alpha   90.00
_cell.angle_beta   90.00
_cell.angle_gamma   90.00
#
_symmetry.space_group_name_H-M   'P 1'
#
loop_
_entity.id
_entity.type
_entity.pdbx_description
1 polymer ?
#
loop_
_entity_poly.entity_id
_entity_poly.type
_entity_poly.pdbx_seq_one_letter_code
_entity_poly.pdbx_strand_id
1 'polypeptide(L)'
;MLADYIHRRGYFIADLLTSARGLMAVFLGLILWQGRTVLDLFLVIIFCCWLSDCLDGYFARRSYRPGHLARLDGWVDWVIYIITLAYGTILGHYTWTFFMGFVGINILAFGLTRSIHVNQAFHFLYILLGFRTIWLESVFWRRFFVLWVAGVIFFKRKRLMVQIREFLAGWDQLINSL
;
A
#
# COMPACT_ATOMS: atom_id res chain seq x y z
N MET A 1 -24.53 0.63 -20.44
CA MET A 1 -24.64 1.83 -19.57
C MET A 1 -23.56 1.88 -18.49
N LEU A 2 -23.53 0.99 -17.47
CA LEU A 2 -22.51 1.06 -16.42
C LEU A 2 -21.07 0.79 -16.92
N ALA A 3 -20.91 -0.20 -17.80
CA ALA A 3 -19.61 -0.54 -18.40
C ALA A 3 -19.03 0.63 -19.22
N ASP A 4 -19.84 1.25 -20.10
CA ASP A 4 -19.41 2.42 -20.88
C ASP A 4 -19.03 3.62 -20.01
N TYR A 5 -19.74 3.82 -18.90
CA TYR A 5 -19.41 4.87 -17.95
C TYR A 5 -18.04 4.64 -17.31
N ILE A 6 -17.78 3.42 -16.83
CA ILE A 6 -16.48 3.02 -16.27
C ILE A 6 -15.37 3.19 -17.32
N HIS A 7 -15.62 2.79 -18.56
CA HIS A 7 -14.62 2.93 -19.63
C HIS A 7 -14.27 4.40 -19.93
N ARG A 8 -15.28 5.29 -19.96
CA ARG A 8 -15.08 6.72 -20.27
C ARG A 8 -14.59 7.56 -19.09
N ARG A 9 -14.99 7.25 -17.86
CA ARG A 9 -14.71 8.08 -16.66
C ARG A 9 -13.89 7.37 -15.58
N GLY A 10 -13.50 6.12 -15.78
CA GLY A 10 -12.72 5.35 -14.80
C GLY A 10 -11.41 6.02 -14.39
N TYR A 11 -10.72 6.70 -15.31
CA TYR A 11 -9.49 7.44 -14.99
C TYR A 11 -9.73 8.55 -13.96
N PHE A 12 -10.87 9.26 -14.05
CA PHE A 12 -11.20 10.34 -13.11
C PHE A 12 -11.53 9.79 -11.73
N ILE A 13 -12.23 8.64 -11.67
CA ILE A 13 -12.50 7.96 -10.40
C ILE A 13 -11.17 7.49 -9.76
N ALA A 14 -10.25 6.96 -10.57
CA ALA A 14 -8.93 6.56 -10.08
C ALA A 14 -8.13 7.76 -9.54
N ASP A 15 -8.12 8.89 -10.26
CA ASP A 15 -7.47 10.13 -9.82
C ASP A 15 -8.10 10.66 -8.51
N LEU A 16 -9.42 10.61 -8.39
CA LEU A 16 -10.13 11.03 -7.18
C LEU A 16 -9.76 10.14 -5.97
N LEU A 17 -9.72 8.82 -6.16
CA LEU A 17 -9.34 7.87 -5.12
C LEU A 17 -7.88 8.02 -4.71
N THR A 18 -6.97 8.30 -5.66
CA THR A 18 -5.56 8.59 -5.38
C THR A 18 -5.42 9.88 -4.57
N SER A 19 -6.17 10.93 -4.94
CA SER A 19 -6.18 12.21 -4.22
C SER A 19 -6.70 12.05 -2.79
N ALA A 20 -7.79 11.28 -2.63
CA ALA A 20 -8.35 10.97 -1.32
C ALA A 20 -7.34 10.22 -0.43
N ARG A 21 -6.61 9.24 -0.99
CA ARG A 21 -5.50 8.60 -0.27
C ARG A 21 -4.41 9.57 0.14
N GLY A 22 -4.05 10.51 -0.74
CA GLY A 22 -3.08 11.56 -0.41
C GLY A 22 -3.51 12.38 0.81
N LEU A 23 -4.78 12.78 0.86
CA LEU A 23 -5.35 13.49 2.02
C LEU A 23 -5.39 12.61 3.28
N MET A 24 -5.76 11.33 3.14
CA MET A 24 -5.73 10.37 4.25
C MET A 24 -4.30 10.16 4.77
N ALA A 25 -3.30 10.10 3.90
CA ALA A 25 -1.89 9.98 4.28
C ALA A 25 -1.42 11.21 5.09
N VAL A 26 -1.79 12.42 4.66
CA VAL A 26 -1.52 13.65 5.44
C VAL A 26 -2.18 13.58 6.82
N PHE A 27 -3.45 13.18 6.87
CA PHE A 27 -4.18 13.07 8.13
C PHE A 27 -3.60 12.00 9.07
N LEU A 28 -3.23 10.82 8.54
CA LEU A 28 -2.51 9.79 9.27
C LEU A 28 -1.19 10.33 9.84
N GLY A 29 -0.46 11.11 9.03
CA GLY A 29 0.74 11.87 9.41
C GLY A 29 0.56 12.73 10.66
N LEU A 30 -0.60 13.37 10.80
CA LEU A 30 -0.92 14.26 11.92
C LEU A 30 -1.33 13.48 13.17
N ILE A 31 -2.10 12.41 13.03
CA ILE A 31 -2.66 11.69 14.19
C ILE A 31 -1.70 10.64 14.77
N LEU A 32 -0.70 10.17 14.02
CA LEU A 32 0.17 9.06 14.44
C LEU A 32 0.86 9.29 15.80
N TRP A 33 1.14 10.54 16.17
CA TRP A 33 1.78 10.91 17.43
C TRP A 33 0.91 10.71 18.66
N GLN A 34 -0.41 10.57 18.49
CA GLN A 34 -1.33 10.31 19.58
C GLN A 34 -1.24 8.86 20.09
N GLY A 35 -0.53 7.99 19.37
CA GLY A 35 -0.27 6.61 19.79
C GLY A 35 -1.56 5.81 19.96
N ARG A 36 -1.60 4.93 20.99
CA ARG A 36 -2.70 3.95 21.17
C ARG A 36 -4.11 4.57 21.26
N THR A 37 -4.25 5.83 21.66
CA THR A 37 -5.56 6.49 21.80
C THR A 37 -6.32 6.63 20.49
N VAL A 38 -5.61 6.65 19.35
CA VAL A 38 -6.19 6.77 18.01
C VAL A 38 -6.06 5.49 17.19
N LEU A 39 -5.72 4.35 17.81
CA LEU A 39 -5.47 3.09 17.11
C LEU A 39 -6.62 2.67 16.19
N ASP A 40 -7.86 2.70 16.68
CA ASP A 40 -9.02 2.28 15.90
C ASP A 40 -9.23 3.20 14.69
N LEU A 41 -9.17 4.52 14.90
CA LEU A 41 -9.29 5.51 13.82
C LEU A 41 -8.16 5.34 12.79
N PHE A 42 -6.93 5.18 13.25
CA PHE A 42 -5.75 4.96 12.41
C PHE A 42 -5.95 3.72 11.53
N LEU A 43 -6.36 2.59 12.11
CA LEU A 43 -6.56 1.35 11.37
C LEU A 43 -7.73 1.45 10.37
N VAL A 44 -8.86 2.06 10.75
CA VAL A 44 -9.97 2.34 9.81
C VAL A 44 -9.45 3.06 8.58
N ILE A 45 -8.67 4.14 8.77
CA ILE A 45 -8.15 4.95 7.66
C ILE A 45 -7.15 4.16 6.82
N ILE A 46 -6.27 3.35 7.43
CA ILE A 46 -5.37 2.46 6.70
C ILE A 46 -6.16 1.47 5.82
N PHE A 47 -7.21 0.85 6.34
CA PHE A 47 -8.05 -0.05 5.54
C PHE A 47 -8.82 0.70 4.45
N CYS A 48 -9.27 1.94 4.69
CA CYS A 48 -9.85 2.79 3.66
C CYS A 48 -8.84 3.14 2.55
N CYS A 49 -7.59 3.42 2.91
CA CYS A 49 -6.50 3.62 1.94
C CYS A 49 -6.29 2.36 1.11
N TRP A 50 -6.24 1.20 1.74
CA TRP A 50 -6.02 -0.06 1.02
C TRP A 50 -7.21 -0.45 0.13
N LEU A 51 -8.44 -0.12 0.57
CA LEU A 51 -9.63 -0.31 -0.25
C LEU A 51 -9.61 0.61 -1.47
N SER A 52 -9.24 1.87 -1.30
CA SER A 52 -9.17 2.82 -2.40
C SER A 52 -8.09 2.45 -3.43
N ASP A 53 -6.92 1.93 -3.01
CA ASP A 53 -5.91 1.29 -3.87
C ASP A 53 -6.42 0.04 -4.61
N CYS A 54 -7.37 -0.67 -4.02
CA CYS A 54 -8.01 -1.79 -4.72
C CYS A 54 -8.95 -1.30 -5.82
N LEU A 55 -9.70 -0.23 -5.54
CA LEU A 55 -10.74 0.30 -6.41
C LEU A 55 -10.18 1.17 -7.54
N ASP A 56 -9.23 2.05 -7.27
CA ASP A 56 -8.64 2.92 -8.27
C ASP A 56 -7.96 2.11 -9.39
N GLY A 57 -7.21 1.06 -9.04
CA GLY A 57 -6.63 0.15 -10.00
C GLY A 57 -7.70 -0.60 -10.79
N TYR A 58 -8.83 -0.94 -10.16
CA TYR A 58 -9.96 -1.57 -10.85
C TYR A 58 -10.56 -0.63 -11.91
N PHE A 59 -10.70 0.66 -11.61
CA PHE A 59 -11.24 1.68 -12.52
C PHE A 59 -10.22 2.10 -13.59
N ALA A 60 -8.96 2.33 -13.23
CA ALA A 60 -7.89 2.73 -14.14
C ALA A 60 -7.70 1.70 -15.27
N ARG A 61 -7.70 0.40 -14.94
CA ARG A 61 -7.50 -0.69 -15.91
C ARG A 61 -8.66 -0.89 -16.87
N ARG A 62 -9.85 -0.45 -16.49
CA ARG A 62 -11.01 -0.46 -17.38
C ARG A 62 -11.14 0.86 -18.13
N SER A 63 -10.41 1.90 -17.79
CA SER A 63 -10.49 3.16 -18.53
C SER A 63 -9.72 3.08 -19.84
N TYR A 64 -10.20 3.78 -20.87
CA TYR A 64 -9.48 3.91 -22.14
C TYR A 64 -8.20 4.77 -22.04
N ARG A 65 -8.04 5.54 -20.95
CA ARG A 65 -6.94 6.48 -20.79
C ARG A 65 -6.32 6.35 -19.40
N PRO A 66 -5.00 6.57 -19.27
CA PRO A 66 -4.37 6.69 -17.96
C PRO A 66 -4.89 7.94 -17.21
N GLY A 67 -5.00 7.84 -15.89
CA GLY A 67 -5.28 8.98 -15.02
C GLY A 67 -4.10 9.95 -14.94
N HIS A 68 -4.38 11.21 -14.62
CA HIS A 68 -3.35 12.25 -14.52
C HIS A 68 -2.46 12.05 -13.29
N LEU A 69 -3.00 11.43 -12.24
CA LEU A 69 -2.32 11.19 -10.98
C LEU A 69 -1.71 9.80 -10.88
N ALA A 70 -1.74 9.00 -11.96
CA ALA A 70 -1.18 7.66 -11.98
C ALA A 70 0.32 7.61 -11.62
N ARG A 71 1.07 8.70 -11.84
CA ARG A 71 2.48 8.80 -11.42
C ARG A 71 2.66 9.09 -9.93
N LEU A 72 1.68 9.71 -9.30
CA LEU A 72 1.68 10.06 -7.88
C LEU A 72 1.20 8.91 -6.99
N ASP A 73 0.41 8.00 -7.57
CA ASP A 73 -0.14 6.82 -6.88
C ASP A 73 0.91 6.04 -6.10
N GLY A 74 2.01 5.66 -6.76
CA GLY A 74 3.11 4.93 -6.12
C GLY A 74 3.80 5.70 -4.99
N TRP A 75 3.85 7.04 -5.06
CA TRP A 75 4.41 7.87 -3.99
C TRP A 75 3.47 7.94 -2.79
N VAL A 76 2.18 8.08 -3.02
CA VAL A 76 1.17 8.12 -1.96
C VAL A 76 1.16 6.80 -1.19
N ASP A 77 1.19 5.67 -1.89
CA ASP A 77 1.27 4.35 -1.25
C ASP A 77 2.54 4.20 -0.42
N TRP A 78 3.68 4.63 -0.96
CA TRP A 78 4.96 4.57 -0.24
C TRP A 78 4.92 5.38 1.07
N VAL A 79 4.33 6.58 1.03
CA VAL A 79 4.11 7.41 2.23
C VAL A 79 3.22 6.69 3.25
N ILE A 80 2.13 6.05 2.82
CA ILE A 80 1.23 5.29 3.72
C ILE A 80 1.96 4.11 4.37
N TYR A 81 2.80 3.39 3.63
CA TYR A 81 3.61 2.31 4.18
C TYR A 81 4.63 2.79 5.23
N ILE A 82 5.31 3.91 4.94
CA ILE A 82 6.23 4.53 5.91
C ILE A 82 5.47 4.97 7.16
N ILE A 83 4.31 5.62 7.02
CA ILE A 83 3.49 6.06 8.15
C ILE A 83 3.04 4.86 8.99
N THR A 84 2.69 3.73 8.35
CA THR A 84 2.31 2.50 9.06
C THR A 84 3.47 1.97 9.92
N LEU A 85 4.69 1.95 9.37
CA LEU A 85 5.87 1.55 10.13
C LEU A 85 6.24 2.55 11.23
N ALA A 86 6.14 3.85 10.94
CA ALA A 86 6.37 4.92 11.91
C ALA A 86 5.40 4.81 13.09
N TYR A 87 4.12 4.54 12.81
CA TYR A 87 3.13 4.34 13.86
C TYR A 87 3.44 3.10 14.71
N GLY A 88 3.82 1.97 14.08
CA GLY A 88 4.31 0.80 14.82
C GLY A 88 5.53 1.10 15.70
N THR A 89 6.42 1.99 15.24
CA THR A 89 7.60 2.47 16.00
C THR A 89 7.18 3.31 17.21
N ILE A 90 6.23 4.23 17.03
CA ILE A 90 5.67 5.06 18.12
C ILE A 90 4.95 4.24 19.17
N LEU A 91 4.25 3.17 18.76
CA LEU A 91 3.63 2.22 19.68
C LEU A 91 4.65 1.36 20.46
N GLY A 92 5.93 1.47 20.14
CA GLY A 92 7.02 0.75 20.81
C GLY A 92 7.35 -0.63 20.24
N HIS A 93 6.78 -1.01 19.07
CA HIS A 93 6.99 -2.34 18.48
C HIS A 93 8.30 -2.48 17.71
N TYR A 94 8.88 -1.34 17.32
CA TYR A 94 10.13 -1.23 16.57
C TYR A 94 10.97 -0.13 17.18
N THR A 95 12.30 -0.25 17.08
CA THR A 95 13.21 0.82 17.48
C THR A 95 13.30 1.88 16.38
N TRP A 96 13.58 3.13 16.76
CA TRP A 96 13.83 4.20 15.79
C TRP A 96 15.02 3.89 14.86
N THR A 97 16.04 3.18 15.37
CA THR A 97 17.17 2.70 14.56
C THR A 97 16.71 1.74 13.46
N PHE A 98 15.84 0.78 13.80
CA PHE A 98 15.27 -0.13 12.81
C PHE A 98 14.41 0.62 11.78
N PHE A 99 13.56 1.55 12.22
CA PHE A 99 12.75 2.38 11.32
C PHE A 99 13.63 3.15 10.32
N MET A 100 14.59 3.93 10.81
CA MET A 100 15.47 4.74 9.95
C MET A 100 16.32 3.87 9.03
N GLY A 101 16.87 2.76 9.54
CA GLY A 101 17.65 1.82 8.74
C GLY A 101 16.81 1.16 7.64
N PHE A 102 15.60 0.70 7.97
CA PHE A 102 14.70 0.04 7.02
C PHE A 102 14.25 0.99 5.90
N VAL A 103 13.81 2.21 6.26
CA VAL A 103 13.43 3.24 5.28
C VAL A 103 14.64 3.66 4.43
N GLY A 104 15.80 3.85 5.05
CA GLY A 104 17.04 4.19 4.34
C GLY A 104 17.47 3.11 3.33
N ILE A 105 17.43 1.83 3.73
CA ILE A 105 17.72 0.71 2.84
C ILE A 105 16.71 0.64 1.69
N ASN A 106 15.42 0.85 1.95
CA ASN A 106 14.41 0.92 0.88
C ASN A 106 14.74 2.01 -0.14
N ILE A 107 15.02 3.24 0.32
CA ILE A 107 15.34 4.39 -0.54
C ILE A 107 16.60 4.08 -1.36
N LEU A 108 17.65 3.55 -0.73
CA LEU A 108 18.90 3.19 -1.41
C LEU A 108 18.68 2.08 -2.43
N ALA A 109 18.00 1.01 -2.07
CA ALA A 109 17.73 -0.13 -2.96
C ALA A 109 16.91 0.30 -4.18
N PHE A 110 15.86 1.11 -3.97
CA PHE A 110 15.07 1.65 -5.07
C PHE A 110 15.87 2.66 -5.91
N GLY A 111 16.65 3.55 -5.28
CA GLY A 111 17.48 4.53 -5.98
C GLY A 111 18.56 3.91 -6.87
N LEU A 112 19.20 2.84 -6.40
CA LEU A 112 20.25 2.12 -7.12
C LEU A 112 19.70 1.25 -8.25
N THR A 113 18.63 0.50 -7.98
CA THR A 113 18.08 -0.45 -8.98
C THR A 113 17.09 0.20 -9.94
N ARG A 114 16.41 1.27 -9.51
CA ARG A 114 15.23 1.86 -10.18
C ARG A 114 14.16 0.83 -10.55
N SER A 115 14.18 -0.32 -9.86
CA SER A 115 13.33 -1.46 -10.18
C SER A 115 12.02 -1.38 -9.40
N ILE A 116 10.91 -1.41 -10.13
CA ILE A 116 9.57 -1.46 -9.54
C ILE A 116 9.40 -2.73 -8.70
N HIS A 117 10.02 -3.85 -9.11
CA HIS A 117 9.94 -5.12 -8.39
C HIS A 117 10.64 -5.08 -7.02
N VAL A 118 11.77 -4.36 -6.93
CA VAL A 118 12.46 -4.14 -5.65
C VAL A 118 11.57 -3.32 -4.72
N ASN A 119 10.94 -2.25 -5.21
CA ASN A 119 10.03 -1.46 -4.39
C ASN A 119 8.80 -2.27 -3.94
N GLN A 120 8.24 -3.11 -4.83
CA GLN A 120 7.14 -4.02 -4.49
C GLN A 120 7.52 -5.02 -3.40
N ALA A 121 8.75 -5.54 -3.41
CA ALA A 121 9.23 -6.43 -2.35
C ALA A 121 9.24 -5.72 -1.00
N PHE A 122 9.69 -4.46 -0.95
CA PHE A 122 9.61 -3.68 0.28
C PHE A 122 8.18 -3.35 0.70
N HIS A 123 7.28 -3.03 -0.24
CA HIS A 123 5.86 -2.81 0.09
C HIS A 123 5.28 -4.04 0.79
N PHE A 124 5.60 -5.24 0.31
CA PHE A 124 5.21 -6.48 0.98
C PHE A 124 5.79 -6.58 2.40
N LEU A 125 7.07 -6.25 2.59
CA LEU A 125 7.68 -6.22 3.93
C LEU A 125 7.02 -5.19 4.86
N TYR A 126 6.69 -3.99 4.38
CA TYR A 126 5.94 -2.99 5.15
C TYR A 126 4.58 -3.52 5.60
N ILE A 127 3.85 -4.23 4.72
CA ILE A 127 2.58 -4.88 5.07
C ILE A 127 2.77 -5.90 6.18
N LEU A 128 3.83 -6.74 6.12
CA LEU A 128 4.12 -7.71 7.18
C LEU A 128 4.46 -7.04 8.52
N LEU A 129 5.23 -5.95 8.49
CA LEU A 129 5.57 -5.19 9.69
C LEU A 129 4.32 -4.50 10.28
N GLY A 130 3.46 -3.92 9.43
CA GLY A 130 2.17 -3.37 9.86
C GLY A 130 1.25 -4.46 10.45
N PHE A 131 1.20 -5.64 9.83
CA PHE A 131 0.44 -6.77 10.34
C PHE A 131 0.94 -7.24 11.70
N ARG A 132 2.26 -7.33 11.90
CA ARG A 132 2.85 -7.63 13.22
C ARG A 132 2.38 -6.62 14.27
N THR A 133 2.35 -5.32 13.95
CA THR A 133 1.83 -4.30 14.86
C THR A 133 0.36 -4.57 15.20
N ILE A 134 -0.50 -4.84 14.22
CA ILE A 134 -1.91 -5.18 14.46
C ILE A 134 -2.05 -6.42 15.36
N TRP A 135 -1.21 -7.44 15.12
CA TRP A 135 -1.24 -8.70 15.87
C TRP A 135 -0.96 -8.52 17.36
N LEU A 136 -0.08 -7.57 17.70
CA LEU A 136 0.31 -7.25 19.07
C LEU A 136 -0.70 -6.33 19.77
N GLU A 137 -1.44 -5.51 19.02
CA GLU A 137 -2.31 -4.49 19.60
C GLU A 137 -3.74 -4.96 19.88
N SER A 138 -4.39 -5.68 18.96
CA SER A 138 -5.82 -5.97 19.09
C SER A 138 -6.24 -7.28 18.45
N VAL A 139 -6.96 -8.11 19.23
CA VAL A 139 -7.59 -9.35 18.76
C VAL A 139 -8.62 -9.06 17.65
N PHE A 140 -9.41 -7.99 17.82
CA PHE A 140 -10.42 -7.59 16.84
C PHE A 140 -9.76 -7.26 15.50
N TRP A 141 -8.79 -6.34 15.50
CA TRP A 141 -8.13 -5.89 14.28
C TRP A 141 -7.32 -6.99 13.60
N ARG A 142 -6.73 -7.89 14.37
CA ARG A 142 -6.10 -9.10 13.84
C ARG A 142 -7.08 -9.97 13.05
N ARG A 143 -8.25 -10.26 13.61
CA ARG A 143 -9.30 -11.04 12.92
C ARG A 143 -9.80 -10.31 11.69
N PHE A 144 -10.04 -9.01 11.82
CA PHE A 144 -10.46 -8.15 10.71
C PHE A 144 -9.42 -8.15 9.58
N PHE A 145 -8.13 -8.00 9.89
CA PHE A 145 -7.06 -8.02 8.90
C PHE A 145 -7.00 -9.36 8.15
N VAL A 146 -7.13 -10.49 8.85
CA VAL A 146 -7.15 -11.82 8.22
C VAL A 146 -8.34 -11.95 7.26
N LEU A 147 -9.54 -11.54 7.69
CA LEU A 147 -10.73 -11.52 6.84
C LEU A 147 -10.57 -10.57 5.65
N TRP A 148 -9.96 -9.41 5.87
CA TRP A 148 -9.69 -8.41 4.86
C TRP A 148 -8.76 -8.96 3.77
N VAL A 149 -7.62 -9.52 4.16
CA VAL A 149 -6.65 -10.13 3.24
C VAL A 149 -7.29 -11.28 2.48
N ALA A 150 -8.07 -12.14 3.15
CA ALA A 150 -8.81 -13.22 2.48
C ALA A 150 -9.79 -12.65 1.43
N GLY A 151 -10.51 -11.58 1.75
CA GLY A 151 -11.38 -10.86 0.82
C GLY A 151 -10.62 -10.31 -0.39
N VAL A 152 -9.52 -9.58 -0.16
CA VAL A 152 -8.69 -9.02 -1.23
C VAL A 152 -8.14 -10.13 -2.14
N ILE A 153 -7.62 -11.22 -1.57
CA ILE A 153 -7.14 -12.37 -2.34
C ILE A 153 -8.27 -12.95 -3.17
N PHE A 154 -9.46 -13.16 -2.60
CA PHE A 154 -10.61 -13.71 -3.31
C PHE A 154 -11.04 -12.83 -4.49
N PHE A 155 -11.15 -11.51 -4.28
CA PHE A 155 -11.55 -10.55 -5.32
C PHE A 155 -10.47 -10.34 -6.39
N LYS A 156 -9.19 -10.30 -6.01
CA LYS A 156 -8.07 -10.06 -6.93
C LYS A 156 -7.40 -11.34 -7.44
N ARG A 157 -7.87 -12.55 -7.12
CA ARG A 157 -7.18 -13.84 -7.39
C ARG A 157 -6.58 -13.99 -8.78
N LYS A 158 -7.32 -13.63 -9.84
CA LYS A 158 -6.85 -13.74 -11.23
C LYS A 158 -5.65 -12.83 -11.48
N ARG A 159 -5.72 -11.60 -10.96
CA ARG A 159 -4.65 -10.60 -11.08
C ARG A 159 -3.46 -10.92 -10.19
N LEU A 160 -3.71 -11.43 -8.98
CA LEU A 160 -2.65 -11.82 -8.05
C LEU A 160 -1.72 -12.85 -8.71
N MET A 161 -2.28 -13.84 -9.41
CA MET A 161 -1.48 -14.83 -10.14
C MET A 161 -0.61 -14.21 -11.25
N VAL A 162 -1.12 -13.19 -11.94
CA VAL A 162 -0.35 -12.44 -12.95
C VAL A 162 0.77 -11.65 -12.29
N GLN A 163 0.47 -10.92 -11.22
CA GLN A 163 1.45 -10.12 -10.47
C GLN A 163 2.57 -10.99 -9.86
N ILE A 164 2.24 -12.18 -9.35
CA ILE A 164 3.24 -13.13 -8.85
C ILE A 164 4.17 -13.58 -9.98
N ARG A 165 3.63 -13.91 -11.16
CA ARG A 165 4.44 -14.31 -12.31
C ARG A 165 5.34 -13.18 -12.81
N GLU A 166 4.79 -11.96 -12.91
CA GLU A 166 5.54 -10.75 -13.29
C GLU A 166 6.65 -10.45 -12.29
N PHE A 167 6.37 -10.60 -10.98
CA PHE A 167 7.35 -10.42 -9.92
C PHE A 167 8.49 -11.44 -10.04
N LEU A 168 8.18 -12.74 -10.16
CA LEU A 168 9.20 -13.79 -10.30
C LEU A 168 10.06 -13.59 -11.56
N ALA A 169 9.44 -13.31 -12.70
CA ALA A 169 10.17 -13.03 -13.94
C ALA A 169 11.08 -11.80 -13.84
N GLY A 170 10.62 -10.75 -13.15
CA GLY A 170 11.42 -9.55 -12.90
C GLY A 170 12.65 -9.81 -12.02
N TRP A 171 12.54 -10.70 -11.04
CA TRP A 171 13.68 -11.13 -10.21
C TRP A 171 14.67 -11.97 -10.99
N ASP A 172 14.20 -12.90 -11.82
CA ASP A 172 15.08 -13.69 -12.70
C ASP A 172 15.88 -12.77 -13.62
N GLN A 173 15.26 -11.73 -14.18
CA GLN A 173 15.97 -10.75 -15.00
C GLN A 173 16.99 -9.92 -14.20
N LEU A 174 16.64 -9.51 -12.97
CA LEU A 174 17.54 -8.74 -12.11
C LEU A 174 18.78 -9.55 -11.72
N ILE A 175 18.60 -10.84 -11.39
CA ILE A 175 19.70 -11.74 -10.99
C ILE A 175 20.62 -12.03 -12.18
N ASN A 176 20.06 -12.23 -13.38
CA ASN A 176 20.83 -12.56 -14.58
C ASN A 176 21.43 -11.33 -15.30
N SER A 177 21.14 -10.11 -14.84
CA SER A 177 21.70 -8.85 -15.38
C SER A 177 22.76 -8.20 -14.49
N LEU A 178 23.05 -8.81 -13.33
CA LEU A 178 24.17 -8.49 -12.45
C LEU A 178 25.37 -9.39 -12.77
#